data_AF-A0AAP5C2S4-F1
#
_entry.id   AF-A0AAP5C2S4-F1
#
_cell.length_a   1.000
_cell.length_b   1.000
_cell.length_c   1.000
_cell.angle_alpha   90.00
_cell.angle_beta   90.00
_cell.angle_gamma   90.00
#
_symmetry.space_group_name_H-M   'P 1'
#
loop_
_entity.id
_entity.type
_entity.pdbx_description
1 polymer ?
#
loop_
_entity_poly.entity_id
_entity_poly.type
_entity_poly.pdbx_seq_one_letter_code
_entity_poly.pdbx_strand_id
1 'polypeptide(L)'
;MIALQARPAPASGRFARSLALLGVLASANALAQAPACKLLTDEHGLWPLPNCEVVDHRPKIQPDTLKDLNFDDHGLAVVYADQGFHYVDRKGRSLPVLTWDNGPEMPEEGLLRGRVGNRVGYFDLTFRQVVPGTFDFAWPFRDGVAEVCNGCRRGTPDADGHTPMEGGERFRIDRSGRRVK
;
A
#
# COMPACT_ATOMS: atom_id res chain seq x y z
N MET A 1 -61.14 75.01 -20.31
CA MET A 1 -60.38 73.75 -20.12
C MET A 1 -61.36 72.65 -19.74
N ILE A 2 -61.04 71.45 -20.21
CA ILE A 2 -61.89 70.27 -20.41
C ILE A 2 -61.75 69.31 -19.21
N ALA A 3 -62.80 68.53 -18.88
CA ALA A 3 -62.73 67.06 -18.94
C ALA A 3 -63.89 66.38 -18.18
N LEU A 4 -64.52 65.42 -18.87
CA LEU A 4 -64.88 64.14 -18.27
C LEU A 4 -64.99 63.10 -19.40
N GLN A 5 -64.46 61.91 -19.16
CA GLN A 5 -65.21 60.65 -19.20
C GLN A 5 -64.29 59.47 -18.85
N ALA A 6 -64.89 58.44 -18.25
CA ALA A 6 -64.24 57.23 -17.75
C ALA A 6 -64.92 55.97 -18.27
N ARG A 7 -64.19 54.83 -18.28
CA ARG A 7 -64.57 53.39 -18.20
C ARG A 7 -63.44 52.51 -18.81
N PRO A 8 -63.37 51.15 -18.69
CA PRO A 8 -63.91 50.15 -17.72
C PRO A 8 -62.84 49.07 -17.26
N ALA A 9 -63.30 47.93 -16.68
CA ALA A 9 -62.63 46.82 -15.93
C ALA A 9 -62.00 45.66 -16.79
N PRO A 10 -61.87 44.38 -16.32
CA PRO A 10 -60.96 43.69 -15.37
C PRO A 10 -60.10 42.55 -16.01
N ALA A 11 -59.21 41.84 -15.29
CA ALA A 11 -58.65 40.54 -15.78
C ALA A 11 -58.10 39.58 -14.69
N SER A 12 -58.10 38.29 -15.06
CA SER A 12 -58.07 37.02 -14.30
C SER A 12 -56.72 36.27 -14.26
N GLY A 13 -56.59 35.31 -13.32
CA GLY A 13 -55.97 34.00 -13.56
C GLY A 13 -54.64 33.67 -12.87
N ARG A 14 -54.56 32.55 -12.12
CA ARG A 14 -53.31 31.78 -11.88
C ARG A 14 -53.59 30.28 -11.73
N PHE A 15 -52.95 29.49 -12.60
CA PHE A 15 -52.89 28.03 -12.59
C PHE A 15 -51.97 27.53 -11.46
N ALA A 16 -52.43 26.55 -10.68
CA ALA A 16 -51.58 25.80 -9.74
C ALA A 16 -50.88 24.65 -10.47
N ARG A 17 -49.55 24.62 -10.45
CA ARG A 17 -48.72 23.53 -10.99
C ARG A 17 -48.51 22.48 -9.90
N SER A 18 -49.03 21.28 -10.12
CA SER A 18 -48.74 20.09 -9.32
C SER A 18 -47.29 19.64 -9.58
N LEU A 19 -46.44 19.65 -8.55
CA LEU A 19 -45.12 19.02 -8.61
C LEU A 19 -45.27 17.51 -8.38
N ALA A 20 -44.97 16.71 -9.40
CA ALA A 20 -44.76 15.28 -9.25
C ALA A 20 -43.39 15.03 -8.59
N LEU A 21 -43.37 14.41 -7.41
CA LEU A 21 -42.16 13.86 -6.81
C LEU A 21 -41.77 12.59 -7.59
N LEU A 22 -40.72 12.67 -8.42
CA LEU A 22 -40.00 11.47 -8.86
C LEU A 22 -39.10 10.99 -7.72
N GLY A 23 -39.48 9.90 -7.08
CA GLY A 23 -38.59 9.15 -6.19
C GLY A 23 -37.48 8.49 -7.02
N VAL A 24 -36.24 8.93 -6.85
CA VAL A 24 -35.07 8.25 -7.42
C VAL A 24 -34.71 7.10 -6.49
N LEU A 25 -35.00 5.87 -6.92
CA LEU A 25 -34.44 4.66 -6.32
C LEU A 25 -32.96 4.59 -6.72
N ALA A 26 -32.07 4.97 -5.81
CA ALA A 26 -30.64 4.74 -5.97
C ALA A 26 -30.35 3.26 -5.69
N SER A 27 -30.26 2.46 -6.74
CA SER A 27 -29.76 1.08 -6.66
C SER A 27 -28.26 1.12 -6.36
N ALA A 28 -27.88 0.92 -5.11
CA ALA A 28 -26.48 0.74 -4.73
C ALA A 28 -26.03 -0.67 -5.17
N ASN A 29 -25.52 -0.78 -6.40
CA ASN A 29 -24.70 -1.92 -6.78
C ASN A 29 -23.38 -1.80 -6.00
N ALA A 30 -23.33 -2.43 -4.83
CA ALA A 30 -22.07 -2.69 -4.14
C ALA A 30 -21.29 -3.71 -4.99
N LEU A 31 -20.48 -3.20 -5.93
CA LEU A 31 -19.44 -4.02 -6.55
C LEU A 31 -18.55 -4.51 -5.40
N ALA A 32 -18.57 -5.82 -5.14
CA ALA A 32 -17.67 -6.43 -4.17
C ALA A 32 -16.24 -6.09 -4.60
N GLN A 33 -15.62 -5.13 -3.92
CA GLN A 33 -14.22 -4.78 -4.16
C GLN A 33 -13.40 -6.02 -3.87
N ALA A 34 -12.46 -6.33 -4.77
CA ALA A 34 -11.51 -7.42 -4.54
C ALA A 34 -10.85 -7.23 -3.16
N PRO A 35 -10.61 -8.33 -2.42
CA PRO A 35 -10.09 -8.25 -1.07
C PRO A 35 -8.78 -7.45 -1.07
N ALA A 36 -8.69 -6.48 -0.16
CA ALA A 36 -7.62 -5.51 -0.10
C ALA A 36 -6.26 -6.15 0.24
N CYS A 37 -6.29 -7.33 0.86
CA CYS A 37 -5.13 -8.10 1.25
C CYS A 37 -5.21 -9.53 0.73
N LYS A 38 -4.04 -10.15 0.57
CA LYS A 38 -3.90 -11.53 0.11
C LYS A 38 -2.83 -12.26 0.93
N LEU A 39 -2.95 -13.58 1.05
CA LEU A 39 -1.89 -14.46 1.51
C LEU A 39 -1.16 -15.05 0.32
N LEU A 40 0.16 -15.22 0.44
CA LEU A 40 0.92 -16.04 -0.51
C LEU A 40 0.82 -17.50 -0.06
N THR A 41 0.23 -18.35 -0.91
CA THR A 41 0.11 -19.79 -0.67
C THR A 41 0.77 -20.56 -1.81
N ASP A 42 1.32 -21.73 -1.51
CA ASP A 42 1.95 -22.58 -2.52
C ASP A 42 0.93 -23.09 -3.56
N GLU A 43 -0.32 -23.32 -3.15
CA GLU A 43 -1.38 -23.88 -3.99
C GLU A 43 -2.02 -22.85 -4.93
N HIS A 44 -2.21 -21.61 -4.46
CA HIS A 44 -3.02 -20.61 -5.17
C HIS A 44 -2.25 -19.32 -5.49
N GLY A 45 -0.98 -19.22 -5.09
CA GLY A 45 -0.26 -17.94 -5.13
C GLY A 45 -0.92 -16.92 -4.21
N LEU A 46 -1.21 -15.72 -4.73
CA LEU A 46 -1.85 -14.67 -3.95
C LEU A 46 -3.37 -14.91 -3.80
N TRP A 47 -3.78 -15.45 -2.65
CA TRP A 47 -5.16 -15.78 -2.32
C TRP A 47 -5.83 -14.74 -1.42
N PRO A 48 -7.11 -14.39 -1.63
CA PRO A 48 -7.91 -13.54 -0.73
C PRO A 48 -7.69 -13.77 0.77
N LEU A 49 -7.34 -12.70 1.50
CA LEU A 49 -7.38 -12.67 2.96
C LEU A 49 -8.65 -11.92 3.41
N PRO A 50 -9.67 -12.60 3.97
CA PRO A 50 -10.88 -11.93 4.46
C PRO A 50 -10.56 -11.03 5.66
N ASN A 51 -11.45 -10.07 5.95
CA ASN A 51 -11.35 -9.19 7.13
C ASN A 51 -10.00 -8.46 7.27
N CYS A 52 -9.39 -8.12 6.14
CA CYS A 52 -8.20 -7.29 6.06
C CYS A 52 -8.46 -6.10 5.15
N GLU A 53 -8.18 -4.92 5.67
CA GLU A 53 -8.26 -3.65 4.95
C GLU A 53 -6.86 -3.03 4.83
N VAL A 54 -6.70 -2.05 3.93
CA VAL A 54 -5.48 -1.24 3.86
C VAL A 54 -5.79 0.13 4.46
N VAL A 55 -5.08 0.49 5.53
CA VAL A 55 -5.17 1.79 6.20
C VAL A 55 -3.77 2.37 6.28
N ASP A 56 -3.57 3.60 5.78
CA ASP A 56 -2.27 4.28 5.75
C ASP A 56 -1.15 3.41 5.16
N HIS A 57 -1.40 2.82 3.99
CA HIS A 57 -0.45 1.94 3.29
C HIS A 57 -0.05 0.67 4.07
N ARG A 58 -0.87 0.22 5.02
CA ARG A 58 -0.60 -0.94 5.86
C ARG A 58 -1.82 -1.86 5.99
N PRO A 59 -1.62 -3.18 6.07
CA PRO A 59 -2.70 -4.10 6.36
C PRO A 59 -3.22 -3.89 7.78
N LYS A 60 -4.53 -3.75 7.92
CA LYS A 60 -5.28 -3.79 9.17
C LYS A 60 -6.11 -5.07 9.17
N ILE A 61 -5.64 -6.06 9.92
CA ILE A 61 -6.23 -7.40 9.98
C ILE A 61 -7.09 -7.50 11.25
N GLN A 62 -8.33 -7.98 11.12
CA GLN A 62 -9.18 -8.19 12.29
C GLN A 62 -8.59 -9.29 13.21
N PRO A 63 -8.79 -9.20 14.55
CA PRO A 63 -8.16 -10.12 15.49
C PRO A 63 -8.42 -11.60 15.23
N ASP A 64 -9.65 -11.96 14.81
CA ASP A 64 -10.00 -13.35 14.51
C ASP A 64 -9.30 -13.88 13.26
N THR A 65 -9.02 -13.04 12.27
CA THR A 65 -8.23 -13.46 11.10
C THR A 65 -6.73 -13.43 11.41
N LEU A 66 -6.28 -12.50 12.24
CA LEU A 66 -4.88 -12.39 12.66
C LEU A 66 -4.41 -13.64 13.42
N LYS A 67 -5.22 -14.17 14.34
CA LYS A 67 -4.86 -15.36 15.14
C LYS A 67 -4.69 -16.64 14.30
N ASP A 68 -5.33 -16.69 13.14
CA ASP A 68 -5.36 -17.84 12.24
C ASP A 68 -4.26 -17.79 11.16
N LEU A 69 -3.47 -16.70 11.11
CA LEU A 69 -2.34 -16.62 10.19
C LEU A 69 -1.25 -17.65 10.53
N ASN A 70 -0.57 -18.13 9.49
CA ASN A 70 0.59 -18.99 9.65
C ASN A 70 1.82 -18.14 10.02
N PHE A 71 2.13 -18.09 11.32
CA PHE A 71 3.32 -17.41 11.84
C PHE A 71 4.52 -18.36 11.87
N ASP A 72 5.68 -17.89 11.43
CA ASP A 72 6.95 -18.60 11.54
C ASP A 72 7.49 -18.64 12.99
N ASP A 73 8.69 -19.22 13.15
CA ASP A 73 9.39 -19.32 14.44
C ASP A 73 9.82 -17.95 15.02
N HIS A 74 9.78 -16.90 14.21
CA HIS A 74 9.99 -15.51 14.64
C HIS A 74 8.67 -14.80 15.01
N GLY A 75 7.54 -15.50 14.88
CA GLY A 75 6.21 -14.94 15.16
C GLY A 75 5.74 -13.98 14.07
N LEU A 76 6.21 -14.17 12.82
CA LEU A 76 5.90 -13.33 11.67
C LEU A 76 5.09 -14.10 10.63
N ALA A 77 4.09 -13.45 10.05
CA ALA A 77 3.32 -13.92 8.90
C ALA A 77 3.52 -12.97 7.72
N VAL A 78 3.39 -13.47 6.49
CA VAL A 78 3.49 -12.65 5.27
C VAL A 78 2.10 -12.36 4.72
N VAL A 79 1.83 -11.09 4.45
CA VAL A 79 0.60 -10.62 3.82
C VAL A 79 0.96 -9.72 2.64
N TYR A 80 0.31 -9.91 1.51
CA TYR A 80 0.38 -9.00 0.39
C TYR A 80 -0.72 -7.96 0.51
N ALA A 81 -0.34 -6.69 0.61
CA ALA A 81 -1.23 -5.54 0.77
C ALA A 81 -0.59 -4.31 0.14
N ASP A 82 -1.38 -3.34 -0.29
CA ASP A 82 -0.88 -2.08 -0.87
C ASP A 82 0.21 -2.27 -1.94
N GLN A 83 -0.01 -3.21 -2.87
CA GLN A 83 0.91 -3.52 -3.97
C GLN A 83 2.29 -4.06 -3.54
N GLY A 84 2.43 -4.59 -2.32
CA GLY A 84 3.68 -5.16 -1.84
C GLY A 84 3.51 -6.20 -0.74
N PHE A 85 4.64 -6.81 -0.35
CA PHE A 85 4.67 -7.74 0.77
C PHE A 85 4.89 -7.00 2.09
N HIS A 86 4.18 -7.45 3.11
CA HIS A 86 4.33 -7.02 4.49
C HIS A 86 4.61 -8.23 5.37
N TYR A 87 5.57 -8.10 6.28
CA TYR A 87 5.56 -8.95 7.47
C TYR A 87 4.57 -8.38 8.48
N VAL A 88 3.86 -9.27 9.16
CA VAL A 88 2.89 -8.95 10.21
C VAL A 88 3.22 -9.77 11.44
N ASP A 89 3.29 -9.13 12.61
CA ASP A 89 3.51 -9.84 13.88
C ASP A 89 2.18 -10.27 14.53
N ARG A 90 2.27 -11.07 15.60
CA ARG A 90 1.09 -11.55 16.36
C ARG A 90 0.24 -10.44 17.00
N LYS A 91 0.74 -9.20 17.05
CA LYS A 91 0.02 -8.02 17.55
C LYS A 91 -0.61 -7.20 16.42
N GLY A 92 -0.44 -7.63 15.17
CA GLY A 92 -0.95 -6.94 13.98
C GLY A 92 -0.11 -5.73 13.58
N ARG A 93 1.09 -5.55 14.15
CA ARG A 93 2.05 -4.58 13.61
C ARG A 93 2.55 -5.09 12.27
N SER A 94 2.87 -4.20 11.35
CA SER A 94 3.34 -4.59 10.02
C SER A 94 4.54 -3.79 9.54
N LEU A 95 5.37 -4.41 8.71
CA LEU A 95 6.51 -3.80 8.04
C LEU A 95 6.43 -4.08 6.53
N PRO A 96 6.32 -3.05 5.66
CA PRO A 96 6.49 -3.25 4.22
C PRO A 96 7.93 -3.63 3.91
N VAL A 97 8.11 -4.73 3.19
CA VAL A 97 9.42 -5.23 2.78
C VAL A 97 9.60 -5.19 1.28
N LEU A 98 10.85 -5.37 0.83
CA LEU A 98 11.11 -5.51 -0.60
C LEU A 98 10.50 -6.81 -1.14
N THR A 99 10.07 -6.76 -2.40
CA THR A 99 9.80 -7.97 -3.18
C THR A 99 11.12 -8.50 -3.71
N TRP A 100 11.39 -9.77 -3.49
CA TRP A 100 12.57 -10.46 -3.99
C TRP A 100 12.15 -11.78 -4.64
N ASP A 101 12.58 -12.02 -5.88
CA ASP A 101 12.26 -13.22 -6.65
C ASP A 101 10.76 -13.61 -6.62
N ASN A 102 9.90 -12.62 -6.91
CA ASN A 102 8.43 -12.73 -6.86
C ASN A 102 7.82 -13.05 -5.49
N GLY A 103 8.63 -13.07 -4.42
CA GLY A 103 8.21 -13.30 -3.04
C GLY A 103 8.59 -12.14 -2.11
N PRO A 104 8.34 -12.30 -0.80
CA PRO A 104 8.81 -11.36 0.20
C PRO A 104 10.34 -11.42 0.34
N GLU A 105 10.93 -10.31 0.79
CA GLU A 105 12.26 -10.32 1.39
C GLU A 105 12.36 -11.41 2.46
N MET A 106 13.48 -12.14 2.49
CA MET A 106 13.75 -13.12 3.53
C MET A 106 14.64 -12.51 4.63
N PRO A 107 14.43 -12.86 5.92
CA PRO A 107 15.32 -12.50 7.00
C PRO A 107 16.75 -13.00 6.76
N GLU A 108 17.71 -12.10 6.89
CA GLU A 108 19.12 -12.42 6.73
C GLU A 108 19.92 -11.83 7.88
N GLU A 109 20.60 -12.69 8.64
CA GLU A 109 21.23 -12.35 9.93
C GLU A 109 20.29 -11.64 10.93
N GLY A 110 18.98 -11.96 10.86
CA GLY A 110 17.94 -11.35 11.69
C GLY A 110 17.54 -9.93 11.26
N LEU A 111 17.88 -9.53 10.04
CA LEU A 111 17.51 -8.24 9.46
C LEU A 111 16.66 -8.40 8.19
N LEU A 112 15.80 -7.42 7.95
CA LEU A 112 14.96 -7.30 6.77
C LEU A 112 15.26 -5.99 6.05
N ARG A 113 15.33 -6.02 4.71
CA ARG A 113 15.28 -4.82 3.88
C ARG A 113 13.84 -4.34 3.75
N GLY A 114 13.60 -3.09 4.15
CA GLY A 114 12.28 -2.46 4.09
C GLY A 114 12.31 -1.09 3.41
N ARG A 115 11.15 -0.64 2.92
CA ARG A 115 11.01 0.70 2.31
C ARG A 115 10.77 1.76 3.38
N VAL A 116 11.50 2.86 3.27
CA VAL A 116 11.28 4.13 3.99
C VAL A 116 11.05 5.19 2.93
N GLY A 117 9.78 5.45 2.61
CA GLY A 117 9.42 6.17 1.39
C GLY A 117 9.99 5.46 0.16
N ASN A 118 10.76 6.18 -0.66
CA ASN A 118 11.38 5.62 -1.86
C ASN A 118 12.76 5.01 -1.63
N ARG A 119 13.27 5.04 -0.39
CA ARG A 119 14.60 4.53 -0.03
C ARG A 119 14.51 3.20 0.69
N VAL A 120 15.62 2.48 0.72
CA VAL A 120 15.77 1.20 1.42
C VAL A 120 16.53 1.42 2.73
N GLY A 121 15.98 0.86 3.81
CA GLY A 121 16.62 0.76 5.11
C GLY A 121 16.58 -0.67 5.63
N TYR A 122 17.13 -0.90 6.83
CA TYR A 122 17.15 -2.21 7.46
C TYR A 122 16.43 -2.19 8.79
N PHE A 123 15.69 -3.26 9.05
CA PHE A 123 14.85 -3.44 10.22
C PHE A 123 15.20 -4.76 10.89
N ASP A 124 15.11 -4.80 12.22
CA ASP A 124 15.11 -6.08 12.93
C ASP A 124 13.74 -6.76 12.82
N LEU A 125 13.67 -8.03 13.24
CA LEU A 125 12.44 -8.84 13.20
C LEU A 125 11.33 -8.35 14.15
N THR A 126 11.62 -7.36 15.00
CA THR A 126 10.59 -6.68 15.81
C THR A 126 10.03 -5.43 15.13
N PHE A 127 10.43 -5.20 13.87
CA PHE A 127 10.13 -4.07 13.00
C PHE A 127 10.75 -2.75 13.44
N ARG A 128 11.79 -2.78 14.28
CA ARG A 128 12.54 -1.57 14.62
C ARG A 128 13.58 -1.30 13.53
N GLN A 129 13.59 -0.08 13.02
CA GLN A 129 14.60 0.36 12.07
C GLN A 129 15.97 0.42 12.75
N VAL A 130 16.94 -0.34 12.23
CA VAL A 130 18.32 -0.38 12.75
C VAL A 130 19.31 0.36 11.86
N VAL A 131 19.02 0.45 10.56
CA VAL A 131 19.78 1.29 9.61
C VAL A 131 18.80 2.20 8.89
N PRO A 132 19.02 3.53 8.86
CA PRO A 132 18.14 4.48 8.19
C PRO A 132 17.89 4.16 6.72
N GLY A 133 16.68 4.49 6.25
CA GLY A 133 16.32 4.38 4.86
C GLY A 133 16.95 5.48 4.01
N THR A 134 18.19 5.30 3.60
CA THR A 134 18.96 6.28 2.80
C THR A 134 19.38 5.76 1.44
N PHE A 135 19.28 4.45 1.20
CA PHE A 135 19.84 3.81 0.00
C PHE A 135 18.82 3.72 -1.13
N ASP A 136 19.27 3.86 -2.38
CA ASP A 136 18.43 3.60 -3.56
C ASP A 136 18.27 2.08 -3.77
N PHE A 137 19.36 1.34 -3.57
CA PHE A 137 19.40 -0.12 -3.63
C PHE A 137 20.23 -0.65 -2.45
N ALA A 138 19.86 -1.82 -1.95
CA ALA A 138 20.52 -2.45 -0.82
C ALA A 138 20.44 -3.97 -0.95
N TRP A 139 21.51 -4.67 -0.60
CA TRP A 139 21.59 -6.15 -0.59
C TRP A 139 21.43 -6.70 0.84
N PRO A 140 21.10 -7.99 1.00
CA PRO A 140 21.07 -8.60 2.32
C PRO A 140 22.42 -8.53 3.02
N PHE A 141 22.40 -8.58 4.35
CA PHE A 141 23.62 -8.74 5.13
C PHE A 141 24.21 -10.15 4.95
N ARG A 142 25.53 -10.20 4.80
CA ARG A 142 26.35 -11.42 4.78
C ARG A 142 27.66 -11.12 5.50
N ASP A 143 28.00 -11.96 6.47
CA ASP A 143 29.18 -11.80 7.32
C ASP A 143 29.25 -10.41 7.99
N GLY A 144 28.09 -9.90 8.42
CA GLY A 144 27.96 -8.60 9.09
C GLY A 144 28.13 -7.37 8.19
N VAL A 145 28.18 -7.56 6.86
CA VAL A 145 28.33 -6.49 5.87
C VAL A 145 27.22 -6.58 4.82
N ALA A 146 26.75 -5.43 4.33
CA ALA A 146 25.86 -5.36 3.18
C ALA A 146 26.41 -4.40 2.12
N GLU A 147 26.22 -4.73 0.85
CA GLU A 147 26.40 -3.78 -0.24
C GLU A 147 25.17 -2.88 -0.35
N VAL A 148 25.39 -1.60 -0.67
CA VAL A 148 24.34 -0.60 -0.89
C VAL A 148 24.75 0.32 -2.03
N CYS A 149 23.77 1.03 -2.61
CA CYS A 149 24.03 2.06 -3.59
C CYS A 149 23.24 3.34 -3.35
N ASN A 150 23.92 4.48 -3.55
CA ASN A 150 23.33 5.81 -3.62
C ASN A 150 23.54 6.42 -5.01
N GLY A 151 22.52 7.08 -5.55
CA GLY A 151 22.49 7.60 -6.91
C GLY A 151 22.27 6.53 -7.98
N CYS A 152 22.00 5.28 -7.58
CA CYS A 152 21.62 4.22 -8.49
C CYS A 152 20.16 4.37 -8.92
N ARG A 153 19.86 3.98 -10.16
CA ARG A 153 18.49 3.90 -10.68
C ARG A 153 18.26 2.58 -11.40
N ARG A 154 16.98 2.23 -11.59
CA ARG A 154 16.60 1.18 -12.53
C ARG A 154 16.95 1.63 -13.95
N GLY A 155 17.59 0.75 -14.69
CA GLY A 155 17.86 0.90 -16.12
C GLY A 155 16.68 0.49 -16.98
N THR A 156 16.95 0.32 -18.28
CA THR A 156 15.95 -0.20 -19.22
C THR A 156 15.90 -1.73 -19.12
N PRO A 157 14.71 -2.35 -18.96
CA PRO A 157 14.58 -3.80 -18.99
C PRO A 157 15.15 -4.42 -20.27
N ASP A 158 15.83 -5.55 -20.16
CA ASP A 158 16.25 -6.36 -21.30
C ASP A 158 15.08 -7.15 -21.91
N ALA A 159 15.35 -7.94 -22.96
CA ALA A 159 14.33 -8.73 -23.66
C ALA A 159 13.69 -9.81 -22.78
N ASP A 160 14.38 -10.23 -21.71
CA ASP A 160 13.91 -11.21 -20.73
C ASP A 160 13.18 -10.53 -19.55
N GLY A 161 13.11 -9.19 -19.56
CA GLY A 161 12.47 -8.38 -18.52
C GLY A 161 13.37 -8.06 -17.32
N HIS A 162 14.65 -8.46 -17.34
CA HIS A 162 15.58 -8.09 -16.28
C HIS A 162 15.90 -6.61 -16.37
N THR A 163 15.74 -5.91 -15.25
CA THR A 163 16.09 -4.49 -15.17
C THR A 163 17.44 -4.31 -14.51
N PRO A 164 18.48 -3.81 -15.22
CA PRO A 164 19.77 -3.57 -14.62
C PRO A 164 19.70 -2.40 -13.64
N MET A 165 20.66 -2.36 -12.72
CA MET A 165 20.94 -1.19 -11.91
C MET A 165 22.01 -0.34 -12.60
N GLU A 166 21.75 0.96 -12.75
CA GLU A 166 22.62 1.88 -13.47
C GLU A 166 23.08 3.05 -12.57
N GLY A 167 24.34 3.45 -12.75
CA GLY A 167 24.94 4.62 -12.11
C GLY A 167 25.22 4.45 -10.61
N GLY A 168 25.31 5.58 -9.92
CA GLY A 168 25.49 5.65 -8.47
C GLY A 168 26.88 5.25 -7.96
N GLU A 169 27.04 5.37 -6.65
CA GLU A 169 28.18 4.86 -5.90
C GLU A 169 27.76 3.61 -5.13
N ARG A 170 28.40 2.49 -5.45
CA ARG A 170 28.28 1.24 -4.69
C ARG A 170 29.32 1.23 -3.57
N PHE A 171 28.89 0.89 -2.37
CA PHE A 171 29.76 0.76 -1.22
C PHE A 171 29.20 -0.23 -0.21
N ARG A 172 30.02 -0.61 0.78
CA ARG A 172 29.66 -1.57 1.81
C ARG A 172 29.40 -0.87 3.14
N ILE A 173 28.46 -1.39 3.91
CA ILE A 173 28.12 -0.92 5.25
C ILE A 173 28.16 -2.06 6.28
N ASP A 174 28.50 -1.74 7.52
CA ASP A 174 28.28 -2.62 8.67
C ASP A 174 26.82 -2.61 9.14
N ARG A 175 26.48 -3.44 10.13
CA ARG A 175 25.13 -3.53 10.72
C ARG A 175 24.62 -2.26 11.41
N SER A 176 25.47 -1.26 11.61
CA SER A 176 25.08 0.06 12.11
C SER A 176 24.91 1.10 10.99
N GLY A 177 25.13 0.71 9.73
CA GLY A 177 25.06 1.59 8.57
C GLY A 177 26.34 2.37 8.28
N ARG A 178 27.45 2.08 8.98
CA ARG A 178 28.72 2.78 8.74
C ARG A 178 29.42 2.15 7.56
N ARG A 179 29.96 2.99 6.67
CA ARG A 179 30.72 2.53 5.52
C ARG A 179 31.95 1.73 5.96
N VAL A 180 32.19 0.60 5.30
CA VAL A 180 33.37 -0.26 5.51
C VAL A 180 34.19 -0.36 4.22
N LYS A 181 35.49 -0.65 4.38
CA LYS A 181 36.42 -0.84 3.25
C LYS A 181 36.20 -2.18 2.60
#